data_AF-A0A7Y3IWB5-F1
#
_entry.id   AF-A0A7Y3IWB5-F1
#
_cell.length_a   1.000
_cell.length_b   1.000
_cell.length_c   1.000
_cell.angle_alpha   90.00
_cell.angle_beta   90.00
_cell.angle_gamma   90.00
#
_symmetry.space_group_name_H-M   'P 1'
#
loop_
_entity.id
_entity.type
_entity.pdbx_description
1 polymer ?
#
loop_
_entity_poly.entity_id
_entity_poly.type
_entity_poly.pdbx_seq_one_letter_code
_entity_poly.pdbx_strand_id
1 'polypeptide(L)' 'AGLVYTCVVLRLAVLLHHSRHRAPLPRGQLSWTNNVLALGFPRGWLERNPLTLMDLQQEAGYLLALGVTLELG' A
#
# COMPACT_ATOMS: atom_id res chain seq x y z
N ALA A 1 7.02 -17.53 1.96
CA ALA A 1 7.17 -16.07 1.75
C ALA A 1 6.52 -15.59 0.45
N GLY A 2 6.79 -16.21 -0.72
CA GLY A 2 6.29 -15.71 -2.02
C GLY A 2 4.77 -15.55 -2.17
N LEU A 3 3.97 -16.48 -1.63
CA LEU A 3 2.50 -16.40 -1.77
C LEU A 3 1.89 -15.26 -0.95
N VAL A 4 2.40 -15.02 0.26
CA VAL A 4 1.99 -13.89 1.11
C VAL A 4 2.32 -12.58 0.40
N TYR A 5 3.55 -12.43 -0.09
CA TYR A 5 3.96 -11.24 -0.84
C TYR A 5 3.03 -10.94 -2.03
N THR A 6 2.77 -11.94 -2.90
CA THR A 6 1.89 -11.74 -4.05
C THR A 6 0.46 -11.37 -3.64
N CYS A 7 -0.06 -11.99 -2.59
CA CYS A 7 -1.40 -11.68 -2.08
C CYS A 7 -1.48 -10.24 -1.55
N VAL A 8 -0.46 -9.80 -0.78
CA VAL A 8 -0.36 -8.44 -0.24
C VAL A 8 -0.28 -7.42 -1.37
N VAL A 9 0.61 -7.63 -2.35
CA VAL A 9 0.76 -6.72 -3.50
C VAL A 9 -0.55 -6.63 -4.30
N LEU A 10 -1.25 -7.75 -4.53
CA LEU A 10 -2.53 -7.73 -5.23
C LEU A 10 -3.60 -6.93 -4.46
N ARG A 11 -3.71 -7.13 -3.15
CA ARG A 11 -4.65 -6.40 -2.29
C ARG A 11 -4.41 -4.89 -2.36
N LEU A 12 -3.14 -4.48 -2.28
CA LEU A 12 -2.74 -3.08 -2.38
C LEU A 12 -3.00 -2.51 -3.77
N ALA A 13 -2.76 -3.27 -4.84
CA ALA A 13 -3.07 -2.85 -6.21
C ALA A 13 -4.57 -2.59 -6.40
N VAL A 14 -5.43 -3.46 -5.86
CA VAL A 14 -6.90 -3.29 -5.91
C VAL A 14 -7.34 -2.07 -5.11
N LEU A 15 -6.81 -1.89 -3.89
CA LEU A 15 -7.09 -0.74 -3.03
C LEU A 15 -6.73 0.58 -3.72
N LEU A 16 -5.53 0.67 -4.30
CA LEU A 16 -5.05 1.88 -4.99
C LEU A 16 -5.86 2.18 -6.27
N HIS A 17 -6.41 1.15 -6.93
CA HIS A 17 -7.23 1.32 -8.12
C HIS A 17 -8.71 1.62 -7.85
N HIS A 18 -9.18 1.42 -6.61
CA HIS A 18 -10.58 1.67 -6.22
C HIS A 18 -10.95 3.16 -6.29
N SER A 19 -9.97 4.07 -6.10
CA SER A 19 -10.21 5.48 -6.37
C SER A 19 -10.38 5.68 -7.88
N ARG A 20 -11.61 6.00 -8.31
CA ARG A 20 -12.01 6.23 -9.71
C ARG A 20 -11.26 7.36 -10.44
N HIS A 21 -10.20 7.89 -9.84
CA HIS A 21 -9.29 8.83 -10.47
C HIS A 21 -8.33 8.09 -11.42
N ARG A 22 -8.49 8.34 -12.72
CA ARG A 22 -7.47 8.04 -13.76
C ARG A 22 -6.22 8.94 -13.63
N ALA A 23 -5.84 9.31 -12.41
CA ALA A 23 -4.53 9.91 -12.20
C ALA A 23 -3.49 8.82 -12.52
N PRO A 24 -2.44 9.11 -13.31
CA PRO A 24 -1.38 8.15 -13.52
C PRO A 24 -0.89 7.69 -12.16
N LEU A 25 -0.93 6.38 -11.90
CA LEU A 25 -0.37 5.82 -10.68
C LEU A 25 1.05 6.37 -10.57
N PRO A 26 1.42 6.98 -9.43
CA PRO A 26 2.79 7.40 -9.29
C PRO A 26 3.70 6.20 -9.48
N ARG A 27 4.93 6.42 -9.96
CA ARG A 27 5.97 5.40 -9.94
C ARG A 27 6.29 5.09 -8.47
N GLY A 28 5.42 4.29 -7.86
CA GLY A 28 5.53 3.88 -6.48
C GLY A 28 6.76 3.02 -6.34
N GLN A 29 7.56 3.31 -5.33
CA GLN A 29 8.65 2.44 -4.95
C GLN A 29 8.04 1.38 -4.04
N LEU A 30 8.14 0.11 -4.45
CA LEU A 30 7.72 -1.02 -3.63
C LEU A 30 8.96 -1.84 -3.29
N SER A 31 9.18 -2.05 -2.00
CA SER A 31 10.23 -2.95 -1.51
C SER A 31 9.67 -3.89 -0.46
N TRP A 32 10.22 -5.11 -0.40
CA TRP A 32 9.86 -6.11 0.60
C TRP A 32 11.11 -6.70 1.22
N THR A 33 11.31 -6.44 2.51
CA THR A 33 12.47 -6.93 3.26
C THR A 33 12.03 -7.31 4.67
N ASN A 34 12.38 -8.51 5.15
CA ASN A 34 12.11 -8.95 6.53
C ASN A 34 10.63 -8.76 6.99
N ASN A 35 9.67 -9.12 6.14
CA ASN A 35 8.22 -8.91 6.36
C ASN A 35 7.79 -7.44 6.49
N VAL A 36 8.62 -6.50 6.06
CA VAL A 36 8.28 -5.09 5.92
C VAL A 36 8.06 -4.82 4.44
N LEU A 37 6.87 -4.35 4.08
CA LEU A 37 6.55 -3.81 2.76
C LEU A 37 6.57 -2.28 2.84
N ALA A 38 7.48 -1.63 2.13
CA ALA A 38 7.49 -0.18 2.00
C ALA A 38 6.83 0.24 0.68
N LEU A 39 5.92 1.21 0.77
CA LEU A 39 5.17 1.78 -0.33
C LEU A 39 5.41 3.29 -0.38
N GLY A 40 6.16 3.75 -1.38
CA GLY A 40 6.47 5.16 -1.57
C GLY A 40 5.46 5.88 -2.45
N PHE A 41 5.05 7.07 -2.03
CA PHE A 41 4.17 7.96 -2.80
C PHE A 41 4.88 9.27 -3.16
N PRO A 42 4.42 10.01 -4.19
CA PRO A 42 4.92 11.37 -4.42
C PRO A 42 4.53 12.26 -3.25
N ARG A 43 5.41 13.23 -2.97
CA ARG A 43 5.16 14.22 -1.93
C ARG A 43 3.79 14.89 -2.09
N GLY A 44 3.03 14.96 -0.99
CA GLY A 44 1.71 15.59 -0.98
C GLY A 44 0.60 14.71 -1.55
N TRP A 45 0.88 13.48 -2.01
CA TRP A 45 -0.13 12.65 -2.66
C TRP A 45 -1.11 12.05 -1.65
N LEU A 46 -0.64 11.46 -0.54
CA LEU A 46 -1.53 10.87 0.47
C LEU A 46 -2.38 11.94 1.16
N GLU A 47 -1.81 13.13 1.38
CA GLU A 47 -2.51 14.29 1.94
C GLU A 47 -3.67 14.76 1.04
N ARG A 48 -3.51 14.60 -0.29
CA ARG A 48 -4.57 14.88 -1.29
C ARG A 48 -5.54 13.71 -1.49
N ASN A 49 -5.24 12.53 -0.93
CA ASN A 49 -6.06 11.32 -1.07
C ASN A 49 -6.38 10.71 0.32
N PRO A 50 -7.11 11.42 1.18
CA PRO A 50 -7.34 11.01 2.57
C PRO A 50 -8.12 9.71 2.70
N LEU A 51 -9.04 9.41 1.77
CA LEU A 51 -9.75 8.12 1.76
C LEU A 51 -8.78 6.96 1.48
N THR A 52 -7.89 7.12 0.49
CA THR A 52 -6.85 6.13 0.21
C THR A 52 -5.92 5.93 1.41
N LEU A 53 -5.58 7.00 2.12
CA LEU A 53 -4.78 6.90 3.35
C LEU A 53 -5.50 6.09 4.43
N MET A 54 -6.80 6.33 4.65
CA MET A 54 -7.59 5.55 5.61
C MET A 54 -7.66 4.07 5.22
N ASP A 55 -7.89 3.77 3.94
CA ASP A 55 -7.90 2.40 3.43
C ASP A 55 -6.53 1.71 3.66
N LEU A 56 -5.42 2.41 3.38
CA LEU A 56 -4.06 1.90 3.59
C LEU A 56 -3.74 1.67 5.07
N GLN A 57 -4.21 2.55 5.97
CA GLN A 57 -4.04 2.39 7.41
C GLN A 57 -4.81 1.18 7.94
N GLN A 58 -6.02 0.95 7.45
CA GLN A 58 -6.80 -0.24 7.79
C GLN A 58 -6.08 -1.51 7.30
N GLU A 59 -5.59 -1.51 6.05
CA GLU A 59 -4.84 -2.64 5.50
C GLU A 59 -3.56 -2.92 6.29
N ALA A 60 -2.83 -1.88 6.73
CA ALA A 60 -1.67 -2.03 7.61
C ALA A 60 -2.03 -2.77 8.91
N GLY A 61 -3.19 -2.49 9.51
CA GLY A 61 -3.68 -3.20 10.69
C GLY A 61 -3.90 -4.70 10.44
N TYR A 62 -4.49 -5.05 9.29
CA TYR A 62 -4.67 -6.45 8.91
C TYR A 62 -3.36 -7.18 8.65
N LEU A 63 -2.41 -6.52 7.99
CA LEU A 63 -1.08 -7.08 7.72
C LEU A 63 -0.29 -7.28 9.02
N LEU A 64 -0.40 -6.35 9.98
CA LEU A 64 0.30 -6.46 11.25
C LEU A 64 -0.15 -7.70 12.04
N ALA A 65 -1.45 -8.01 12.02
CA ALA A 65 -2.00 -9.23 12.61
C ALA A 65 -1.43 -10.53 11.99
N LEU A 66 -0.89 -10.45 10.77
CA LEU A 66 -0.22 -11.54 10.05
C LEU A 66 1.31 -11.50 10.19
N GLY A 67 1.85 -10.58 11.00
CA GLY A 67 3.30 -10.40 11.17
C GLY A 67 3.99 -9.69 10.00
N VAL A 68 3.23 -8.92 9.22
CA VAL A 68 3.71 -8.10 8.10
C VAL A 68 3.53 -6.63 8.41
N THR A 69 4.58 -5.83 8.31
CA THR A 69 4.52 -4.38 8.50
C THR A 69 4.35 -3.68 7.16
N LEU A 70 3.39 -2.76 7.07
CA LEU A 70 3.23 -1.87 5.92
C LEU A 70 3.72 -0.47 6.29
N GLU A 71 4.74 0.02 5.58
CA GLU A 71 5.27 1.37 5.72
C GLU A 71 4.84 2.23 4.53
N LEU A 72 4.37 3.45 4.83
CA LEU A 72 3.95 4.43 3.83
C LEU A 72 4.98 5.56 3.81
N GLY A 73 5.58 5.82 2.65
CA GLY A 73 6.63 6.84 2.44
C GLY A 73 6.21 7.98 1.52
#